data_AF-A0A9X1LUL4-F1
#
_entry.id   AF-A0A9X1LUL4-F1
#
_cell.length_a   1.000
_cell.length_b   1.000
_cell.length_c   1.000
_cell.angle_alpha   90.00
_cell.angle_beta   90.00
_cell.angle_gamma   90.00
#
_symmetry.space_group_name_H-M   'P 1'
#
loop_
_entity.id
_entity.type
_entity.pdbx_description
1 polymer ?
#
loop_
_entity_poly.entity_id
_entity_poly.type
_entity_poly.pdbx_seq_one_letter_code
_entity_poly.pdbx_strand_id
1 'polypeptide(L)'
;MAGRGPAPKASDQRARRNKDVLQLRVLPATATTQPSLPTIYFDVEIERPGEAKETVKRRFNWPTATRGWWSMLAHHPLAPEFTDLDWSYLAETALIHAHFWKGDMRVASELRLREAKYGFTPEDRARLRLQFAIANTAEIEAKERLKAHHDQAPGSSRDRARGIARRDTA
;
A
#
# COMPACT_ATOMS: atom_id res chain seq x y z
N MET A 1 -32.32 35.66 24.61
CA MET A 1 -32.20 34.70 25.74
C MET A 1 -31.79 33.35 25.18
N ALA A 2 -30.51 33.00 25.23
CA ALA A 2 -30.01 31.73 24.70
C ALA A 2 -30.22 30.61 25.74
N GLY A 3 -30.97 29.58 25.35
CA GLY A 3 -31.26 28.42 26.20
C GLY A 3 -29.99 27.65 26.52
N ARG A 4 -29.68 27.53 27.81
CA ARG A 4 -28.68 26.57 28.30
C ARG A 4 -29.28 25.18 28.19
N GLY A 5 -28.86 24.43 27.17
CA GLY A 5 -29.18 23.01 27.06
C GLY A 5 -28.68 22.23 28.28
N PRO A 6 -29.22 21.02 28.54
CA PRO A 6 -28.81 20.19 29.67
C PRO A 6 -27.30 19.99 29.72
N ALA A 7 -26.73 20.02 30.93
CA ALA A 7 -25.31 19.82 31.12
C ALA A 7 -24.86 18.46 30.54
N PRO A 8 -23.68 18.39 29.88
CA PRO A 8 -23.20 17.14 29.32
C PRO A 8 -23.04 16.09 30.41
N LYS A 9 -23.54 14.89 30.13
CA LYS A 9 -23.55 13.77 31.09
C LYS A 9 -22.14 13.48 31.63
N ALA A 10 -22.05 13.15 32.92
CA ALA A 10 -20.81 12.76 33.58
C ALA A 10 -20.14 11.60 32.82
N SER A 11 -18.80 11.60 32.74
CA SER A 11 -18.01 10.72 31.85
C SER A 11 -18.27 9.23 32.07
N ASP A 12 -18.57 8.86 33.31
CA ASP A 12 -18.93 7.53 33.80
C ASP A 12 -20.33 7.06 33.35
N GLN A 13 -21.23 7.98 33.03
CA GLN A 13 -22.61 7.67 32.62
C GLN A 13 -22.85 7.76 31.11
N ARG A 14 -21.79 8.03 30.32
CA ARG A 14 -21.86 8.11 28.86
C ARG A 14 -22.02 6.71 28.27
N ALA A 15 -23.03 6.52 27.41
CA ALA A 15 -23.33 5.24 26.78
C ALA A 15 -22.17 4.68 25.94
N ARG A 16 -21.31 5.55 25.40
CA ARG A 16 -20.02 5.17 24.81
C ARG A 16 -18.92 5.52 25.81
N ARG A 17 -18.46 4.51 26.54
CA ARG A 17 -17.13 4.55 27.16
C ARG A 17 -16.14 4.59 26.00
N ASN A 18 -15.42 5.70 25.82
CA ASN A 18 -14.20 5.67 25.03
C ASN A 18 -13.28 4.69 25.76
N LYS A 19 -13.34 3.42 25.35
CA LYS A 19 -12.49 2.37 25.87
C LYS A 19 -11.07 2.83 25.59
N ASP A 20 -10.27 2.92 26.64
CA ASP A 20 -8.90 3.42 26.57
C ASP A 20 -8.21 2.84 25.35
N VAL A 21 -7.60 3.72 24.54
CA VAL A 21 -6.87 3.33 23.33
C VAL A 21 -5.78 2.38 23.80
N LEU A 22 -5.95 1.09 23.51
CA LEU A 22 -4.96 0.07 23.84
C LEU A 22 -3.63 0.52 23.23
N GLN A 23 -2.57 0.54 24.04
CA GLN A 23 -1.26 0.94 23.57
C GLN A 23 -0.84 0.04 22.40
N LEU A 24 -0.46 0.67 21.29
CA LEU A 24 0.00 -0.03 20.09
C LEU A 24 1.29 -0.76 20.42
N ARG A 25 1.27 -2.10 20.32
CA ARG A 25 2.48 -2.92 20.40
C ARG A 25 3.19 -2.87 19.05
N VAL A 26 4.33 -2.20 19.02
CA VAL A 26 5.19 -2.15 17.82
C VAL A 26 6.03 -3.43 17.76
N LEU A 27 5.89 -4.18 16.68
CA LEU A 27 6.73 -5.35 16.38
C LEU A 27 7.64 -4.98 15.19
N PRO A 28 8.95 -5.28 15.24
CA PRO A 28 9.82 -5.07 14.09
C PRO A 28 9.43 -6.03 12.97
N ALA A 29 9.24 -5.49 11.77
CA ALA A 29 9.00 -6.25 10.55
C ALA A 29 10.20 -6.07 9.60
N THR A 30 10.56 -7.13 8.89
CA THR A 30 11.60 -7.07 7.85
C THR A 30 10.91 -7.07 6.50
N ALA A 31 11.15 -6.02 5.72
CA ALA A 31 10.66 -5.97 4.34
C ALA A 31 11.42 -6.98 3.48
N THR A 32 10.70 -7.69 2.62
CA THR A 32 11.28 -8.69 1.72
C THR A 32 11.10 -8.26 0.27
N THR A 33 12.07 -8.61 -0.57
CA THR A 33 11.96 -8.44 -2.02
C THR A 33 10.89 -9.36 -2.60
N GLN A 34 10.23 -8.92 -3.69
CA GLN A 34 9.24 -9.74 -4.36
C GLN A 34 9.82 -11.10 -4.81
N PRO A 35 9.22 -12.24 -4.42
CA PRO A 35 9.63 -13.54 -4.89
C PRO A 35 9.13 -13.82 -6.32
N SER A 36 9.73 -14.80 -6.99
CA SER A 36 9.17 -15.33 -8.23
C SER A 36 7.81 -15.99 -7.99
N LEU A 37 6.94 -15.98 -9.00
CA LEU A 37 5.67 -16.72 -8.94
C LEU A 37 5.92 -18.19 -8.53
N PRO A 38 5.07 -18.75 -7.65
CA PRO A 38 5.28 -20.10 -7.16
C PRO A 38 5.14 -21.12 -8.29
N THR A 39 5.98 -22.15 -8.22
CA THR A 39 5.91 -23.29 -9.14
C THR A 39 4.99 -24.33 -8.55
N ILE A 40 3.82 -24.48 -9.16
CA ILE A 40 2.74 -25.35 -8.68
C ILE A 40 2.59 -26.51 -9.64
N TYR A 41 2.36 -27.70 -9.10
CA TYR A 41 2.05 -28.91 -9.86
C TYR A 41 0.64 -29.36 -9.53
N PHE A 42 -0.08 -29.85 -10.54
CA PHE A 42 -1.41 -30.41 -10.38
C PHE A 42 -1.45 -31.78 -11.05
N ASP A 43 -2.19 -32.70 -10.44
CA ASP A 43 -2.39 -34.03 -11.00
C ASP A 43 -3.47 -33.95 -12.09
N VAL A 44 -3.15 -34.49 -13.27
CA VAL A 44 -4.08 -34.59 -14.40
C VAL A 44 -4.28 -36.05 -14.70
N GLU A 45 -5.53 -36.48 -14.69
CA GLU A 45 -5.92 -37.78 -15.22
C GLU A 45 -5.94 -37.69 -16.74
N ILE A 46 -5.08 -38.47 -17.39
CA ILE A 46 -5.05 -38.58 -18.84
C ILE A 46 -5.73 -39.90 -19.21
N GLU A 47 -6.87 -39.79 -19.88
CA GLU A 47 -7.54 -40.94 -20.49
C GLU A 47 -6.96 -41.15 -21.90
N ARG A 48 -6.12 -42.17 -22.06
CA ARG A 48 -5.75 -42.64 -23.40
C ARG A 48 -6.76 -43.72 -23.83
N PRO A 49 -7.33 -43.66 -25.04
CA PRO A 49 -8.29 -44.66 -25.50
C PRO A 49 -7.68 -46.07 -25.42
N GLY A 50 -8.27 -46.93 -24.59
CA GLY A 50 -7.85 -48.33 -24.41
C GLY A 50 -6.89 -48.61 -23.24
N GLU A 51 -6.46 -47.60 -22.47
CA GLU A 51 -5.56 -47.76 -21.31
C GLU A 51 -6.22 -47.28 -20.01
N ALA A 52 -5.72 -47.77 -18.87
CA ALA A 52 -6.14 -47.31 -17.55
C ALA A 52 -5.78 -45.83 -17.33
N LYS A 53 -6.60 -45.12 -16.53
CA LYS A 53 -6.37 -43.72 -16.19
C LYS A 53 -5.01 -43.53 -15.52
N GLU A 54 -4.12 -42.78 -16.15
CA GLU A 54 -2.81 -42.44 -15.59
C GLU A 54 -2.85 -41.03 -14.97
N THR A 55 -2.35 -40.90 -13.74
CA THR A 55 -2.23 -39.61 -13.06
C THR A 55 -0.83 -39.02 -13.31
N VAL A 56 -0.78 -37.94 -14.08
CA VAL A 56 0.48 -37.26 -14.42
C VAL A 56 0.54 -35.90 -13.74
N LYS A 57 1.67 -35.60 -13.08
CA LYS A 57 1.95 -34.28 -12.52
C LYS A 57 2.27 -33.28 -13.62
N ARG A 58 1.41 -32.28 -13.83
CA ARG A 58 1.63 -31.19 -14.78
C ARG A 58 1.92 -29.88 -14.06
N ARG A 59 2.89 -29.11 -14.58
CA ARG A 59 3.18 -27.77 -14.04
C ARG A 59 2.05 -26.80 -14.40
N PHE A 60 1.59 -26.03 -13.41
CA PHE A 60 0.61 -24.97 -13.61
C PHE A 60 1.18 -23.88 -14.52
N ASN A 61 0.50 -23.66 -15.64
CA ASN A 61 0.82 -22.56 -16.53
C ASN A 61 0.09 -21.30 -16.09
N TRP A 62 0.87 -20.31 -15.65
CA TRP A 62 0.41 -18.98 -15.29
C TRP A 62 -0.06 -18.20 -16.53
N PRO A 63 -1.28 -17.61 -16.54
CA PRO A 63 -1.71 -16.74 -17.63
C PRO A 63 -0.79 -15.52 -17.79
N THR A 64 -0.65 -15.01 -19.03
CA THR A 64 0.16 -13.81 -19.31
C THR A 64 -0.30 -12.60 -18.50
N ALA A 65 -1.61 -12.41 -18.36
CA ALA A 65 -2.18 -11.35 -17.53
C ALA A 65 -1.76 -11.45 -16.06
N THR A 66 -1.67 -12.67 -15.51
CA THR A 66 -1.25 -12.86 -14.11
C THR A 66 0.24 -12.63 -13.92
N ARG A 67 1.08 -12.99 -14.89
CA ARG A 67 2.51 -12.65 -14.85
C ARG A 67 2.74 -11.15 -14.92
N GLY A 68 1.98 -10.44 -15.77
CA GLY A 68 2.02 -8.98 -15.87
C GLY A 68 1.58 -8.31 -14.57
N TRP A 69 0.44 -8.75 -14.02
CA TRP A 69 -0.07 -8.30 -12.71
C TRP A 69 0.95 -8.54 -11.59
N TRP A 70 1.57 -9.72 -11.53
CA TRP A 70 2.63 -10.02 -10.57
C TRP A 70 3.81 -9.05 -10.72
N SER A 71 4.30 -8.84 -11.94
CA SER A 71 5.41 -7.91 -12.18
C SER A 71 5.08 -6.45 -11.83
N MET A 72 3.81 -6.06 -11.94
CA MET A 72 3.36 -4.71 -11.55
C MET A 72 3.44 -4.51 -10.04
N LEU A 73 3.24 -5.57 -9.24
CA LEU A 73 3.31 -5.48 -7.78
C LEU A 73 4.67 -5.03 -7.25
N ALA A 74 5.77 -5.32 -7.98
CA ALA A 74 7.10 -4.79 -7.64
C ALA A 74 7.13 -3.26 -7.54
N HIS A 75 6.30 -2.59 -8.35
CA HIS A 75 6.25 -1.14 -8.48
C HIS A 75 5.13 -0.52 -7.63
N HIS A 76 4.42 -1.32 -6.86
CA HIS A 76 3.37 -0.82 -5.98
C HIS A 76 4.00 0.08 -4.90
N PRO A 77 3.42 1.25 -4.58
CA PRO A 77 4.02 2.16 -3.59
C PRO A 77 4.23 1.55 -2.20
N LEU A 78 3.43 0.55 -1.85
CA LEU A 78 3.56 -0.19 -0.58
C LEU A 78 4.53 -1.38 -0.65
N ALA A 79 5.02 -1.76 -1.84
CA ALA A 79 5.90 -2.91 -1.99
C ALA A 79 7.17 -2.86 -1.12
N PRO A 80 7.81 -1.69 -0.87
CA PRO A 80 8.95 -1.59 0.03
C PRO A 80 8.65 -1.93 1.50
N GLU A 81 7.37 -1.97 1.89
CA GLU A 81 6.93 -2.28 3.26
C GLU A 81 6.47 -3.74 3.39
N PHE A 82 6.36 -4.48 2.28
CA PHE A 82 5.83 -5.84 2.28
C PHE A 82 6.78 -6.83 2.93
N THR A 83 6.21 -7.67 3.78
CA THR A 83 6.89 -8.78 4.46
C THR A 83 6.67 -10.09 3.71
N ASP A 84 7.31 -11.16 4.17
CA ASP A 84 7.07 -12.53 3.64
C ASP A 84 5.58 -12.91 3.69
N LEU A 85 4.86 -12.47 4.72
CA LEU A 85 3.43 -12.76 4.86
C LEU A 85 2.62 -12.07 3.77
N ASP A 86 2.95 -10.82 3.44
CA ASP A 86 2.28 -10.08 2.37
C ASP A 86 2.55 -10.72 1.01
N TRP A 87 3.79 -11.12 0.73
CA TRP A 87 4.12 -11.81 -0.50
C TRP A 87 3.47 -13.19 -0.60
N SER A 88 3.37 -13.94 0.50
CA SER A 88 2.66 -15.21 0.54
C SER A 88 1.16 -15.03 0.25
N TYR A 89 0.54 -14.01 0.84
CA TYR A 89 -0.86 -13.68 0.62
C TYR A 89 -1.12 -13.24 -0.83
N LEU A 90 -0.22 -12.42 -1.40
CA LEU A 90 -0.30 -12.02 -2.81
C LEU A 90 -0.08 -13.22 -3.74
N ALA A 91 0.78 -14.18 -3.39
CA ALA A 91 1.00 -15.40 -4.18
C ALA A 91 -0.26 -16.28 -4.24
N GLU A 92 -1.00 -16.41 -3.14
CA GLU A 92 -2.33 -17.05 -3.15
C GLU A 92 -3.33 -16.25 -3.99
N THR A 93 -3.30 -14.92 -3.88
CA THR A 93 -4.16 -14.04 -4.69
C THR A 93 -3.85 -14.17 -6.18
N ALA A 94 -2.58 -14.42 -6.55
CA ALA A 94 -2.18 -14.68 -7.92
C ALA A 94 -2.90 -15.91 -8.49
N LEU A 95 -3.07 -16.99 -7.71
CA LEU A 95 -3.81 -18.17 -8.14
C LEU A 95 -5.27 -17.82 -8.47
N ILE A 96 -5.93 -17.08 -7.58
CA ILE A 96 -7.32 -16.63 -7.75
C ILE A 96 -7.42 -15.75 -9.01
N HIS A 97 -6.50 -14.82 -9.17
CA HIS A 97 -6.39 -13.99 -10.38
C HIS A 97 -6.19 -14.86 -11.64
N ALA A 98 -5.35 -15.89 -11.58
CA ALA A 98 -5.16 -16.81 -12.70
C ALA A 98 -6.43 -17.61 -13.04
N HIS A 99 -7.21 -18.05 -12.06
CA HIS A 99 -8.50 -18.72 -12.27
C HIS A 99 -9.53 -17.77 -12.90
N PHE A 100 -9.60 -16.52 -12.43
CA PHE A 100 -10.43 -15.48 -13.00
C PHE A 100 -10.12 -15.27 -14.50
N TRP A 101 -8.84 -15.11 -14.84
CA TRP A 101 -8.41 -14.93 -16.24
C TRP A 101 -8.53 -16.19 -17.10
N LYS A 102 -8.66 -17.37 -16.50
CA LYS A 102 -9.02 -18.62 -17.20
C LYS A 102 -10.53 -18.75 -17.43
N GLY A 103 -11.33 -17.80 -16.96
CA GLY A 103 -12.78 -17.72 -17.20
C GLY A 103 -13.64 -18.12 -16.01
N ASP A 104 -13.06 -18.46 -14.85
CA ASP A 104 -13.86 -18.73 -13.65
C ASP A 104 -14.31 -17.41 -13.00
N MET A 105 -15.51 -16.96 -13.34
CA MET A 105 -16.06 -15.72 -12.80
C MET A 105 -16.49 -15.83 -11.34
N ARG A 106 -16.57 -17.03 -10.75
CA ARG A 106 -17.02 -17.24 -9.37
C ARG A 106 -16.01 -16.70 -8.36
N VAL A 107 -14.74 -16.66 -8.74
CA VAL A 107 -13.65 -16.16 -7.89
C VAL A 107 -13.50 -14.62 -7.93
N ALA A 108 -14.28 -13.93 -8.76
CA ALA A 108 -14.16 -12.48 -8.96
C ALA A 108 -14.42 -11.67 -7.66
N SER A 109 -15.40 -12.10 -6.86
CA SER A 109 -15.75 -11.42 -5.60
C SER A 109 -14.61 -11.52 -4.59
N GLU A 110 -14.02 -12.70 -4.45
CA GLU A 110 -12.87 -12.94 -3.57
C GLU A 110 -11.65 -12.16 -4.05
N LEU A 111 -11.34 -12.21 -5.35
CA LEU A 111 -10.23 -11.44 -5.93
C LEU A 111 -10.34 -9.95 -5.57
N ARG A 112 -11.52 -9.36 -5.76
CA ARG A 112 -11.77 -7.95 -5.42
C ARG A 112 -11.54 -7.67 -3.93
N LEU A 113 -11.98 -8.56 -3.04
CA LEU A 113 -11.79 -8.38 -1.60
C LEU A 113 -10.31 -8.48 -1.19
N ARG A 114 -9.54 -9.35 -1.85
CA ARG A 114 -8.10 -9.48 -1.58
C ARG A 114 -7.32 -8.27 -2.08
N GLU A 115 -7.58 -7.81 -3.31
CA GLU A 115 -6.95 -6.62 -3.88
C GLU A 115 -7.30 -5.34 -3.10
N ALA A 116 -8.52 -5.26 -2.56
CA ALA A 116 -8.95 -4.12 -1.75
C ALA A 116 -8.09 -3.89 -0.49
N LYS A 117 -7.49 -4.95 0.08
CA LYS A 117 -6.62 -4.83 1.26
C LYS A 117 -5.32 -4.06 0.99
N TYR A 118 -4.91 -3.98 -0.28
CA TYR A 118 -3.68 -3.33 -0.70
C TYR A 118 -3.93 -2.01 -1.46
N GLY A 119 -5.19 -1.58 -1.61
CA GLY A 119 -5.49 -0.29 -2.25
C GLY A 119 -5.34 -0.30 -3.77
N PHE A 120 -5.65 -1.42 -4.42
CA PHE A 120 -5.56 -1.51 -5.89
C PHE A 120 -6.47 -0.50 -6.59
N THR A 121 -7.67 -0.26 -6.07
CA THR A 121 -8.61 0.74 -6.62
C THR A 121 -8.52 2.09 -5.89
N PRO A 122 -8.92 3.21 -6.53
CA PRO A 122 -9.01 4.50 -5.85
C PRO A 122 -9.92 4.49 -4.62
N GLU A 123 -11.02 3.74 -4.67
CA GLU A 123 -11.93 3.57 -3.54
C GLU A 123 -11.23 2.89 -2.36
N ASP A 124 -10.48 1.83 -2.63
CA ASP A 124 -9.74 1.10 -1.61
C ASP A 124 -8.61 1.94 -1.02
N ARG A 125 -7.92 2.75 -1.84
CA ARG A 125 -6.93 3.72 -1.34
C ARG A 125 -7.58 4.74 -0.41
N ALA A 126 -8.73 5.28 -0.79
CA ALA A 126 -9.47 6.20 0.08
C ALA A 126 -9.87 5.54 1.40
N ARG A 127 -10.32 4.27 1.36
CA ARG A 127 -10.67 3.47 2.55
C ARG A 127 -9.45 3.25 3.46
N LEU A 128 -8.30 2.94 2.88
CA LEU A 128 -7.04 2.75 3.60
C LEU A 128 -6.36 4.07 3.99
N ARG A 129 -6.91 5.22 3.58
CA ARG A 129 -6.34 6.56 3.75
C ARG A 129 -4.95 6.69 3.13
N LEU A 130 -4.72 5.99 2.03
CA LEU A 130 -3.51 6.08 1.22
C LEU A 130 -3.68 7.21 0.21
N GLN A 131 -2.75 8.15 0.18
CA GLN A 131 -2.67 9.18 -0.84
C GLN A 131 -1.45 8.92 -1.71
N PHE A 132 -1.68 8.72 -3.00
CA PHE A 132 -0.58 8.60 -3.96
C PHE A 132 -0.23 10.00 -4.44
N ALA A 133 0.94 10.48 -4.07
CA ALA A 133 1.48 11.71 -4.61
C ALA A 133 1.95 11.44 -6.05
N ILE A 134 1.02 11.54 -7.01
CA ILE A 134 1.39 11.59 -8.42
C ILE A 134 1.98 12.97 -8.63
N ALA A 135 3.31 13.04 -8.59
CA ALA A 135 4.00 14.29 -8.82
C ALA A 135 3.80 14.67 -10.30
N ASN A 136 2.85 15.55 -10.56
CA ASN A 136 2.80 16.25 -11.85
C ASN A 136 4.10 17.06 -11.95
N THR A 137 4.73 17.05 -13.13
CA THR A 137 5.99 17.77 -13.39
C THR A 137 5.93 19.23 -12.90
N ALA A 138 4.77 19.87 -13.04
CA ALA A 138 4.51 21.23 -12.54
C ALA A 138 4.62 21.39 -11.01
N GLU A 139 4.25 20.39 -10.21
CA GLU A 139 4.37 20.44 -8.74
C GLU A 139 5.81 20.18 -8.27
N ILE A 140 6.55 19.35 -8.99
CA ILE A 140 7.98 19.14 -8.74
C ILE A 140 8.73 20.43 -9.03
N GLU A 141 8.51 21.02 -10.21
CA GLU A 141 9.10 22.30 -10.59
C GLU A 141 8.72 23.43 -9.63
N ALA A 142 7.46 23.48 -9.18
CA ALA A 142 7.02 24.49 -8.20
C ALA A 142 7.75 24.33 -6.86
N LYS A 143 7.92 23.10 -6.36
CA LYS A 143 8.66 22.82 -5.11
C LYS A 143 10.16 23.09 -5.25
N GLU A 144 10.75 22.79 -6.40
CA GLU A 144 12.16 23.09 -6.68
C GLU A 144 12.41 24.59 -6.79
N ARG A 145 11.53 25.34 -7.47
CA ARG A 145 11.58 26.81 -7.52
C ARG A 145 11.44 27.42 -6.13
N LEU A 146 10.56 26.88 -5.29
CA LEU A 146 10.37 27.36 -3.90
C LEU A 146 11.62 27.11 -3.04
N LYS A 147 12.27 25.96 -3.20
CA LYS A 147 13.55 25.64 -2.52
C LYS A 147 14.68 26.54 -3.00
N ALA A 148 14.82 26.75 -4.31
CA ALA A 148 15.81 27.67 -4.87
C ALA A 148 15.63 29.10 -4.34
N HIS A 149 14.38 29.55 -4.17
CA HIS A 149 14.08 30.85 -3.59
C HIS A 149 14.36 30.94 -2.08
N HIS A 150 14.23 29.83 -1.35
CA HIS A 150 14.57 29.74 0.07
C HIS A 150 16.09 29.77 0.29
N ASP A 151 16.85 29.07 -0.55
CA ASP A 151 18.31 29.03 -0.49
C ASP A 151 18.96 30.33 -1.00
N GLN A 152 18.26 31.08 -1.87
CA GLN A 152 18.67 32.42 -2.33
C GLN A 152 18.19 33.56 -1.42
N ALA A 153 17.44 33.29 -0.35
CA ALA A 153 17.03 34.35 0.58
C ALA A 153 18.28 34.92 1.28
N PRO A 154 18.62 36.21 1.07
CA PRO A 154 19.80 36.79 1.69
C PRO A 154 19.60 36.78 3.21
N GLY A 155 20.59 36.22 3.91
CA GLY A 155 20.61 35.95 5.35
C GLY A 155 19.82 36.96 6.17
N SER A 156 18.98 36.42 7.06
CA SER A 156 18.07 37.13 7.97
C SER A 156 18.57 38.52 8.34
N SER A 157 17.68 39.51 8.39
CA SER A 157 17.99 40.90 8.77
C SER A 157 18.84 41.00 10.06
N ARG A 158 18.73 40.00 10.94
CA ARG A 158 19.57 39.84 12.15
C ARG A 158 21.06 39.61 11.88
N ASP A 159 21.42 38.87 10.83
CA ASP A 159 22.82 38.65 10.44
C ASP A 159 23.45 39.90 9.80
N ARG A 160 22.67 40.67 9.04
CA ARG A 160 23.14 41.94 8.47
C ARG A 160 23.43 42.99 9.54
N ALA A 161 22.63 43.05 10.60
CA ALA A 161 22.86 43.97 11.72
C ALA A 161 24.12 43.61 12.55
N ARG A 162 24.48 42.32 12.64
CA ARG A 162 25.67 41.86 13.36
C ARG A 162 26.99 42.18 12.64
N GLY A 163 26.98 42.33 11.31
CA GLY A 163 28.17 42.69 10.53
C GLY A 163 28.57 44.16 10.62
N ILE A 164 27.61 45.06 10.89
CA ILE A 164 27.85 46.51 10.95
C ILE A 164 28.45 46.91 12.31
N ALA A 165 28.04 46.26 13.40
CA ALA A 165 28.51 46.59 14.75
C ALA A 165 29.98 46.21 15.07
N ARG A 166 30.72 45.61 14.13
CA ARG A 166 32.13 45.19 14.32
C ARG A 166 33.17 46.05 13.58
N ARG A 167 32.77 47.14 12.91
CA ARG A 167 33.72 48.00 12.16
C ARG A 167 34.12 49.30 12.85
N ASP A 168 33.47 49.70 13.94
CA ASP A 168 33.77 50.95 14.65
C ASP A 168 34.37 50.68 16.03
N THR A 169 35.55 50.06 16.06
CA THR A 169 36.48 50.12 17.21
C THR A 169 37.90 49.96 16.67
N ALA A 170 38.50 51.08 16.28
CA ALA A 170 39.93 51.27 16.10
C ALA A 170 40.27 52.65 16.67
#